data_AF-A0A9P7FB59-F1
#
_entry.id   AF-A0A9P7FB59-F1
#
_cell.length_a   1.000
_cell.length_b   1.000
_cell.length_c   1.000
_cell.angle_alpha   90.00
_cell.angle_beta   90.00
_cell.angle_gamma   90.00
#
_symmetry.space_group_name_H-M   'P 1'
#
loop_
_entity.id
_entity.type
_entity.pdbx_description
1 polymer ?
#
loop_
_entity_poly.entity_id
_entity_poly.type
_entity_poly.pdbx_seq_one_letter_code
_entity_poly.pdbx_strand_id
1 'polypeptide(L)'
;MHYRMGSSSSSHSHKSWGSPSDRSSSSASPAPPAPIPNTPYLHPVSLPIPAINAPHLHTVSLPHPNAHLHQPPVPHHHSSTTHSSMIVLHPLLSRGPNIMFNVMLDLAYVQLRPDCPPTRIWEFALQPTVSRMTITIPELPAWIIEVVNPHGITVNDVLLKIRETLNQGVTSHEMQMHRPSNAVSAAIESFRARSRADQREHALGVKRFDFLGPKVFFVGLTRARDGSDSWNIHFSQNV
;
A
#
# COMPACT_ATOMS: atom_id res chain seq x y z
N MET A 1 -24.97 44.72 22.58
CA MET A 1 -24.97 44.09 21.24
C MET A 1 -25.64 42.72 21.37
N HIS A 2 -26.86 42.58 20.87
CA HIS A 2 -27.66 41.36 20.99
C HIS A 2 -27.52 40.51 19.73
N TYR A 3 -27.06 39.27 19.89
CA TYR A 3 -26.97 38.30 18.79
C TYR A 3 -28.26 37.49 18.72
N ARG A 4 -28.95 37.61 17.59
CA ARG A 4 -30.19 36.90 17.23
C ARG A 4 -29.80 35.54 16.65
N MET A 5 -30.08 34.45 17.36
CA MET A 5 -29.98 33.10 16.79
C MET A 5 -31.19 32.85 15.87
N GLY A 6 -30.92 32.67 14.59
CA GLY A 6 -31.89 32.21 13.60
C GLY A 6 -31.82 30.71 13.44
N SER A 7 -32.81 29.99 13.96
CA SER A 7 -33.04 28.58 13.71
C SER A 7 -33.55 28.40 12.28
N SER A 8 -32.81 27.66 11.45
CA SER A 8 -33.26 27.25 10.12
C SER A 8 -33.72 25.79 10.17
N SER A 9 -35.04 25.61 10.19
CA SER A 9 -35.73 24.34 10.00
C SER A 9 -35.71 23.95 8.52
N SER A 10 -34.95 22.92 8.16
CA SER A 10 -34.99 22.30 6.83
C SER A 10 -35.92 21.09 6.86
N SER A 11 -37.10 21.27 6.28
CA SER A 11 -38.04 20.21 5.92
C SER A 11 -37.60 19.60 4.60
N HIS A 12 -37.19 18.33 4.58
CA HIS A 12 -36.97 17.59 3.34
C HIS A 12 -37.91 16.39 3.20
N SER A 13 -38.79 16.58 2.22
CA SER A 13 -39.77 15.72 1.58
C SER A 13 -39.30 14.27 1.37
N HIS A 14 -40.09 13.34 1.90
CA HIS A 14 -40.06 11.93 1.51
C HIS A 14 -40.63 11.78 0.08
N LYS A 15 -39.77 11.58 -0.91
CA LYS A 15 -40.19 11.10 -2.24
C LYS A 15 -40.28 9.58 -2.21
N SER A 16 -41.52 9.10 -2.09
CA SER A 16 -41.93 7.71 -2.36
C SER A 16 -41.70 7.38 -3.84
N TRP A 17 -40.87 6.37 -4.12
CA TRP A 17 -40.74 5.82 -5.46
C TRP A 17 -41.76 4.70 -5.62
N GLY A 18 -42.76 4.96 -6.46
CA GLY A 18 -43.77 4.00 -6.85
C GLY A 18 -43.16 2.85 -7.65
N SER A 19 -43.60 1.64 -7.29
CA SER A 19 -43.52 0.45 -8.13
C SER A 19 -44.29 0.65 -9.43
N PRO A 20 -43.77 0.14 -10.56
CA PRO A 20 -44.68 -0.58 -11.44
C PRO A 20 -44.10 -1.87 -12.03
N SER A 21 -44.97 -2.88 -12.01
CA SER A 21 -45.29 -3.77 -13.12
C SER A 21 -44.35 -4.92 -13.43
N ASP A 22 -44.83 -6.09 -12.98
CA ASP A 22 -44.88 -7.36 -13.70
C ASP A 22 -44.66 -7.24 -15.22
N ARG A 23 -43.59 -7.88 -15.70
CA ARG A 23 -43.48 -8.32 -17.08
C ARG A 23 -43.02 -9.78 -17.11
N SER A 24 -44.02 -10.63 -17.28
CA SER A 24 -44.08 -11.78 -18.18
C SER A 24 -42.77 -12.48 -18.49
N SER A 25 -42.60 -13.60 -17.81
CA SER A 25 -41.80 -14.75 -18.15
C SER A 25 -42.08 -15.25 -19.57
N SER A 26 -41.12 -15.06 -20.47
CA SER A 26 -41.00 -15.86 -21.70
C SER A 26 -39.79 -16.78 -21.55
N SER A 27 -40.07 -18.04 -21.24
CA SER A 27 -39.10 -19.14 -21.23
C SER A 27 -38.64 -19.44 -22.65
N ALA A 28 -37.45 -18.96 -23.02
CA ALA A 28 -36.75 -19.41 -24.22
C ALA A 28 -35.90 -20.63 -23.84
N SER A 29 -36.22 -21.78 -24.44
CA SER A 29 -35.46 -23.03 -24.32
C SER A 29 -34.02 -22.84 -24.82
N PRO A 30 -32.99 -23.30 -24.10
CA PRO A 30 -31.63 -23.26 -24.60
C PRO A 30 -31.43 -24.29 -25.72
N ALA A 31 -30.84 -23.83 -26.83
CA ALA A 31 -30.39 -24.66 -27.94
C ALA A 31 -29.28 -25.65 -27.49
N PRO A 32 -29.16 -26.82 -28.13
CA PRO A 32 -28.11 -27.79 -27.81
C PRO A 32 -26.72 -27.22 -28.13
N PRO A 33 -25.69 -27.55 -27.32
CA PRO A 33 -24.32 -27.08 -27.54
C PRO A 33 -23.71 -27.73 -28.80
N ALA A 34 -22.97 -26.92 -29.56
CA ALA A 34 -22.19 -27.39 -30.70
C ALA A 34 -21.01 -28.27 -30.23
N PRO A 35 -20.63 -29.31 -31.01
CA PRO A 35 -19.48 -30.15 -30.68
C PRO A 35 -18.17 -29.35 -30.77
N ILE A 36 -17.40 -29.39 -29.69
CA ILE A 36 -16.07 -28.75 -29.59
C ILE A 36 -15.07 -29.64 -30.33
N PRO A 37 -14.38 -29.15 -31.38
CA PRO A 37 -13.28 -29.87 -31.99
C PRO A 37 -11.98 -29.56 -31.24
N ASN A 38 -11.21 -30.62 -31.00
CA ASN A 38 -9.78 -30.64 -30.65
C ASN A 38 -9.43 -30.38 -29.18
N THR A 39 -9.46 -31.45 -28.39
CA THR A 39 -8.70 -31.57 -27.15
C THR A 39 -7.20 -31.53 -27.45
N PRO A 40 -6.43 -30.62 -26.85
CA PRO A 40 -4.98 -30.58 -27.01
C PRO A 40 -4.33 -31.81 -26.35
N TYR A 41 -3.42 -32.43 -27.11
CA TYR A 41 -2.58 -33.55 -26.72
C TYR A 41 -1.84 -33.24 -25.41
N LEU A 42 -2.05 -34.06 -24.38
CA LEU A 42 -1.26 -34.05 -23.16
C LEU A 42 0.13 -34.62 -23.47
N HIS A 43 1.13 -33.75 -23.49
CA HIS A 43 2.53 -34.19 -23.49
C HIS A 43 2.90 -34.76 -22.12
N PRO A 44 3.56 -35.93 -22.05
CA PRO A 44 4.05 -36.49 -20.80
C PRO A 44 5.12 -35.58 -20.20
N VAL A 45 4.86 -35.08 -19.00
CA VAL A 45 5.79 -34.30 -18.20
C VAL A 45 6.93 -35.21 -17.75
N SER A 46 8.16 -34.92 -18.20
CA SER A 46 9.37 -35.59 -17.72
C SER A 46 9.62 -35.24 -16.26
N LEU A 47 9.77 -36.27 -15.42
CA LEU A 47 10.11 -36.16 -14.00
C LEU A 47 11.52 -35.54 -13.84
N PRO A 48 11.71 -34.62 -12.88
CA PRO A 48 13.01 -34.00 -12.63
C PRO A 48 14.01 -35.03 -12.09
N ILE A 49 15.19 -35.05 -12.70
CA ILE A 49 16.36 -35.82 -12.27
C ILE A 49 16.83 -35.27 -10.91
N PRO A 50 17.09 -36.11 -9.90
CA PRO A 50 17.58 -35.66 -8.60
C PRO A 50 18.96 -35.01 -8.73
N ALA A 51 19.07 -33.73 -8.34
CA ALA A 51 20.33 -33.01 -8.27
C ALA A 51 21.17 -33.54 -7.09
N ILE A 52 22.36 -34.08 -7.39
CA ILE A 52 23.31 -34.72 -6.45
C ILE A 52 24.17 -33.71 -5.67
N ASN A 53 23.87 -32.40 -5.72
CA ASN A 53 24.70 -31.39 -5.06
C ASN A 53 24.02 -30.80 -3.82
N ALA A 54 24.01 -31.58 -2.73
CA ALA A 54 23.67 -31.06 -1.41
C ALA A 54 24.86 -30.26 -0.85
N PRO A 55 24.66 -29.01 -0.36
CA PRO A 55 25.71 -28.23 0.27
C PRO A 55 26.18 -28.89 1.57
N HIS A 56 27.49 -29.04 1.71
CA HIS A 56 28.16 -29.57 2.89
C HIS A 56 27.85 -28.68 4.11
N LEU A 57 27.07 -29.20 5.06
CA LEU A 57 26.86 -28.56 6.35
C LEU A 57 28.15 -28.73 7.18
N HIS A 58 28.80 -27.61 7.49
CA HIS A 58 29.91 -27.60 8.45
C HIS A 58 29.38 -27.94 9.84
N THR A 59 29.96 -28.98 10.43
CA THR A 59 29.69 -29.44 11.79
C THR A 59 30.06 -28.34 12.78
N VAL A 60 29.07 -27.78 13.48
CA VAL A 60 29.28 -26.79 14.54
C VAL A 60 29.80 -27.52 15.78
N SER A 61 30.98 -27.13 16.25
CA SER A 61 31.54 -27.64 17.51
C SER A 61 30.66 -27.21 18.69
N LEU A 62 30.17 -28.18 19.46
CA LEU A 62 29.44 -27.91 20.69
C LEU A 62 30.39 -27.30 21.75
N PRO A 63 29.92 -26.32 22.55
CA PRO A 63 30.70 -25.74 23.61
C PRO A 63 31.08 -26.82 24.63
N HIS A 64 32.37 -26.93 24.92
CA HIS A 64 32.90 -27.90 25.87
C HIS A 64 32.51 -27.49 27.31
N PRO A 65 31.83 -28.36 28.07
CA PRO A 65 31.51 -28.10 29.46
C PRO A 65 32.73 -28.44 30.31
N ASN A 66 33.75 -27.57 30.33
CA ASN A 66 34.73 -27.44 31.42
C ASN A 66 35.92 -26.58 30.97
N ALA A 67 35.84 -25.29 31.21
CA ALA A 67 37.02 -24.43 31.33
C ALA A 67 36.75 -23.42 32.44
N HIS A 68 36.77 -23.90 33.68
CA HIS A 68 36.95 -23.05 34.85
C HIS A 68 38.42 -22.63 34.91
N LEU A 69 38.74 -21.41 34.48
CA LEU A 69 39.95 -20.73 34.89
C LEU A 69 39.70 -19.23 34.95
N HIS A 70 39.88 -18.70 36.15
CA HIS A 70 39.66 -17.33 36.56
C HIS A 70 40.41 -16.33 35.68
N GLN A 71 39.67 -15.65 34.81
CA GLN A 71 40.13 -14.42 34.16
C GLN A 71 39.57 -13.23 34.95
N PRO A 72 40.40 -12.29 35.42
CA PRO A 72 39.93 -11.08 36.07
C PRO A 72 39.12 -10.24 35.09
N PRO A 73 38.03 -9.58 35.54
CA PRO A 73 37.13 -8.84 34.66
C PRO A 73 37.86 -7.61 34.10
N VAL A 74 38.20 -7.65 32.81
CA VAL A 74 38.63 -6.47 32.09
C VAL A 74 37.37 -5.59 31.92
N PRO A 75 37.35 -4.36 32.45
CA PRO A 75 36.22 -3.45 32.26
C PRO A 75 36.23 -3.02 30.79
N HIS A 76 35.51 -3.76 29.96
CA HIS A 76 35.24 -3.33 28.61
C HIS A 76 34.24 -2.17 28.68
N HIS A 77 34.78 -0.95 28.74
CA HIS A 77 34.09 0.26 28.34
C HIS A 77 33.76 0.16 26.85
N HIS A 78 32.76 -0.64 26.51
CA HIS A 78 32.07 -0.54 25.25
C HIS A 78 31.21 0.72 25.30
N SER A 79 31.85 1.87 25.13
CA SER A 79 31.21 3.11 24.72
C SER A 79 30.76 2.98 23.28
N SER A 80 29.94 1.97 23.00
CA SER A 80 29.12 1.87 21.82
C SER A 80 27.86 2.69 22.08
N THR A 81 28.03 3.98 22.38
CA THR A 81 27.01 4.97 22.05
C THR A 81 26.97 4.96 20.53
N THR A 82 26.21 4.01 19.99
CA THR A 82 25.74 4.04 18.61
C THR A 82 25.04 5.38 18.48
N HIS A 83 25.78 6.38 18.02
CA HIS A 83 25.21 7.62 17.56
C HIS A 83 24.25 7.19 16.47
N SER A 84 22.96 7.10 16.84
CA SER A 84 21.87 6.85 15.94
C SER A 84 21.96 7.96 14.92
N SER A 85 22.65 7.66 13.82
CA SER A 85 22.89 8.63 12.77
C SER A 85 21.52 9.04 12.32
N MET A 86 21.17 10.31 12.56
CA MET A 86 19.83 10.79 12.30
C MET A 86 19.54 10.57 10.82
N ILE A 87 18.66 9.62 10.53
CA ILE A 87 18.21 9.35 9.17
C ILE A 87 17.39 10.57 8.74
N VAL A 88 17.89 11.28 7.74
CA VAL A 88 17.24 12.47 7.16
C VAL A 88 16.46 12.04 5.92
N LEU A 89 15.19 12.41 5.87
CA LEU A 89 14.32 12.16 4.73
C LEU A 89 14.54 13.20 3.63
N HIS A 90 14.49 12.75 2.38
CA HIS A 90 14.58 13.63 1.22
C HIS A 90 13.47 14.71 1.24
N PRO A 91 13.76 15.99 0.91
CA PRO A 91 12.77 17.06 0.95
C PRO A 91 11.52 16.84 0.10
N LEU A 92 11.62 16.10 -1.01
CA LEU A 92 10.45 15.72 -1.83
C LEU A 92 9.50 14.76 -1.13
N LEU A 93 10.01 13.90 -0.24
CA LEU A 93 9.20 12.97 0.52
C LEU A 93 8.77 13.56 1.86
N SER A 94 9.39 14.65 2.29
CA SER A 94 9.00 15.36 3.51
C SER A 94 7.65 16.04 3.34
N ARG A 95 6.89 16.14 4.43
CA ARG A 95 5.57 16.78 4.42
C ARG A 95 5.67 18.23 3.93
N GLY A 96 5.12 18.53 2.75
CA GLY A 96 5.19 19.86 2.15
C GLY A 96 4.68 19.93 0.70
N PRO A 97 4.64 21.14 0.10
CA PRO A 97 4.11 21.36 -1.26
C PRO A 97 5.15 21.09 -2.36
N ASN A 98 6.15 20.25 -2.08
CA ASN A 98 7.27 20.05 -3.01
C ASN A 98 6.90 19.11 -4.17
N ILE A 99 5.93 18.23 -3.93
CA ILE A 99 5.43 17.24 -4.88
C ILE A 99 3.91 17.19 -4.81
N MET A 100 3.28 17.12 -5.97
CA MET A 100 1.88 16.78 -6.13
C MET A 100 1.81 15.45 -6.86
N PHE A 101 1.42 14.41 -6.11
CA PHE A 101 1.34 13.05 -6.61
C PHE A 101 -0.03 12.46 -6.27
N ASN A 102 -0.85 12.26 -7.30
CA ASN A 102 -2.10 11.54 -7.19
C ASN A 102 -1.82 10.03 -7.33
N VAL A 103 -2.08 9.25 -6.28
CA VAL A 103 -1.77 7.82 -6.23
C VAL A 103 -2.54 6.97 -7.24
N MET A 104 -3.60 7.53 -7.84
CA MET A 104 -4.38 6.88 -8.89
C MET A 104 -3.72 6.98 -10.28
N LEU A 105 -2.86 7.98 -10.49
CA LEU A 105 -2.24 8.27 -11.78
C LEU A 105 -0.86 7.62 -11.90
N ASP A 106 -0.35 7.55 -13.12
CA ASP A 106 1.02 7.10 -13.38
C ASP A 106 2.05 8.12 -12.86
N LEU A 107 3.28 7.66 -12.59
CA LEU A 107 4.36 8.52 -12.13
C LEU A 107 4.73 9.60 -13.15
N ALA A 108 4.43 9.39 -14.44
CA ALA A 108 4.57 10.41 -15.47
C ALA A 108 3.74 11.70 -15.21
N TYR A 109 2.71 11.62 -14.36
CA TYR A 109 1.85 12.74 -13.99
C TYR A 109 2.25 13.40 -12.66
N VAL A 110 3.35 12.96 -12.05
CA VAL A 110 3.90 13.61 -10.85
C VAL A 110 4.32 15.03 -11.22
N GLN A 111 3.77 16.00 -10.48
CA GLN A 111 4.14 17.40 -10.64
C GLN A 111 5.05 17.80 -9.48
N LEU A 112 6.23 18.32 -9.82
CA LEU A 112 7.11 18.94 -8.84
C LEU A 112 6.86 20.44 -8.80
N ARG A 113 7.25 21.06 -7.68
CA ARG A 113 7.28 22.52 -7.58
C ARG A 113 8.16 23.11 -8.71
N PRO A 114 7.83 24.27 -9.30
CA PRO A 114 8.55 24.81 -10.46
C PRO A 114 10.06 25.03 -10.28
N ASP A 115 10.52 25.20 -9.05
CA ASP A 115 11.93 25.36 -8.68
C ASP A 115 12.66 24.01 -8.44
N CYS A 116 11.95 22.88 -8.57
CA CYS A 116 12.52 21.56 -8.38
C CYS A 116 12.70 20.85 -9.73
N PRO A 117 13.95 20.50 -10.12
CA PRO A 117 14.17 19.80 -11.38
C PRO A 117 13.59 18.38 -11.32
N PRO A 118 13.03 17.85 -12.43
CA PRO A 118 12.49 16.50 -12.51
C PRO A 118 13.49 15.40 -12.13
N THR A 119 14.79 15.64 -12.31
CA THR A 119 15.85 14.69 -11.98
C THR A 119 15.91 14.34 -10.49
N ARG A 120 15.36 15.18 -9.60
CA ARG A 120 15.34 14.96 -8.15
C ARG A 120 14.58 13.72 -7.72
N ILE A 121 13.68 13.19 -8.56
CA ILE A 121 12.98 11.94 -8.25
C ILE A 121 13.92 10.74 -8.26
N TRP A 122 15.08 10.85 -8.90
CA TRP A 122 16.10 9.78 -8.96
C TRP A 122 17.14 9.87 -7.83
N GLU A 123 17.06 10.91 -6.98
CA GLU A 123 17.92 11.05 -5.82
C GLU A 123 17.52 10.06 -4.70
N PHE A 124 18.46 9.75 -3.81
CA PHE A 124 18.20 8.86 -2.68
C PHE A 124 17.13 9.43 -1.74
N ALA A 125 16.21 8.59 -1.30
CA ALA A 125 15.10 8.95 -0.42
C ALA A 125 15.55 9.30 1.00
N LEU A 126 16.69 8.76 1.44
CA LEU A 126 17.18 8.83 2.81
C LEU A 126 18.69 9.09 2.82
N GLN A 127 19.14 9.88 3.81
CA GLN A 127 20.55 10.13 4.10
C GLN A 127 20.84 9.79 5.58
N PRO A 128 21.72 8.82 5.89
CA PRO A 128 22.48 7.97 4.96
C PRO A 128 21.57 7.06 4.11
N THR A 129 22.10 6.58 2.98
CA THR A 129 21.36 5.70 2.07
C THR A 129 21.03 4.37 2.76
N VAL A 130 19.80 3.91 2.61
CA VAL A 130 19.34 2.62 3.15
C VAL A 130 18.79 1.74 2.04
N SER A 131 18.86 0.43 2.23
CA SER A 131 18.38 -0.56 1.25
C SER A 131 16.95 -1.04 1.50
N ARG A 132 16.37 -0.75 2.67
CA ARG A 132 15.01 -1.12 3.05
C ARG A 132 14.33 0.03 3.79
N MET A 133 13.06 0.25 3.50
CA MET A 133 12.23 1.27 4.14
C MET A 133 10.82 0.74 4.31
N THR A 134 10.28 0.89 5.52
CA THR A 134 8.91 0.47 5.86
C THR A 134 8.03 1.71 5.99
N ILE A 135 6.93 1.73 5.24
CA ILE A 135 5.95 2.81 5.25
C ILE A 135 4.61 2.25 5.74
N THR A 136 4.01 2.92 6.71
CA THR A 136 2.72 2.54 7.30
C THR A 136 1.67 3.61 6.96
N ILE A 137 0.41 3.19 6.85
CA ILE A 137 -0.73 4.07 6.65
C ILE A 137 -1.48 4.15 7.99
N PRO A 138 -1.38 5.26 8.76
CA PRO A 138 -1.99 5.31 10.09
C PRO A 138 -3.50 5.06 10.10
N GLU A 139 -4.21 5.50 9.06
CA GLU A 139 -5.65 5.29 8.92
C GLU A 139 -6.00 3.83 8.53
N LEU A 140 -5.02 3.06 8.05
CA LEU A 140 -5.19 1.72 7.45
C LEU A 140 -4.02 0.79 7.83
N PRO A 141 -3.90 0.42 9.12
CA PRO A 141 -2.72 -0.27 9.65
C PRO A 141 -2.50 -1.69 9.12
N ALA A 142 -3.51 -2.29 8.47
CA ALA A 142 -3.39 -3.60 7.83
C ALA A 142 -2.44 -3.59 6.61
N TRP A 143 -2.17 -2.42 6.05
CA TRP A 143 -1.32 -2.28 4.87
C TRP A 143 0.02 -1.65 5.22
N ILE A 144 1.06 -2.45 5.05
CA ILE A 144 2.46 -2.04 5.19
C ILE A 144 3.07 -2.03 3.79
N ILE A 145 3.70 -0.92 3.44
CA ILE A 145 4.41 -0.75 2.18
C ILE A 145 5.89 -0.94 2.46
N GLU A 146 6.47 -2.04 1.98
CA GLU A 146 7.91 -2.26 2.03
C GLU A 146 8.58 -1.87 0.71
N VAL A 147 9.54 -0.97 0.81
CA VAL A 147 10.41 -0.56 -0.30
C VAL A 147 11.78 -1.19 -0.08
N VAL A 148 12.29 -1.91 -1.08
CA VAL A 148 13.58 -2.60 -1.00
C VAL A 148 14.37 -2.30 -2.27
N ASN A 149 15.59 -1.79 -2.11
CA ASN A 149 16.54 -1.57 -3.21
C ASN A 149 17.97 -1.79 -2.68
N PRO A 150 18.70 -2.82 -3.13
CA PRO A 150 20.05 -3.12 -2.62
C PRO A 150 21.07 -2.01 -2.90
N HIS A 151 20.82 -1.13 -3.88
CA HIS A 151 21.69 -0.03 -4.25
C HIS A 151 21.35 1.30 -3.54
N GLY A 152 20.36 1.28 -2.65
CA GLY A 152 19.85 2.47 -1.97
C GLY A 152 18.51 2.90 -2.56
N ILE A 153 17.55 3.19 -1.68
CA ILE A 153 16.19 3.57 -2.06
C ILE A 153 16.17 4.99 -2.62
N THR A 154 15.59 5.17 -3.80
CA THR A 154 15.36 6.49 -4.41
C THR A 154 13.97 7.03 -4.12
N VAL A 155 13.75 8.33 -4.35
CA VAL A 155 12.41 8.94 -4.27
C VAL A 155 11.43 8.25 -5.22
N ASN A 156 11.87 7.93 -6.44
CA ASN A 156 11.10 7.21 -7.44
C ASN A 156 10.64 5.83 -6.92
N ASP A 157 11.54 5.06 -6.30
CA ASP A 157 11.21 3.74 -5.75
C ASP A 157 10.09 3.83 -4.71
N VAL A 158 10.15 4.86 -3.84
CA VAL A 158 9.13 5.11 -2.81
C VAL A 158 7.77 5.41 -3.45
N LEU A 159 7.71 6.37 -4.38
CA LEU A 159 6.46 6.77 -5.03
C LEU A 159 5.85 5.62 -5.84
N LEU A 160 6.69 4.88 -6.58
CA LEU A 160 6.27 3.72 -7.35
C LEU A 160 5.67 2.65 -6.44
N LYS A 161 6.35 2.34 -5.34
CA LYS A 161 5.89 1.28 -4.43
C LYS A 161 4.62 1.64 -3.69
N ILE A 162 4.44 2.91 -3.32
CA ILE A 162 3.18 3.45 -2.80
C ILE A 162 2.06 3.23 -3.83
N ARG A 163 2.28 3.63 -5.09
CA ARG A 163 1.29 3.47 -6.16
C ARG A 163 0.89 2.02 -6.35
N GLU A 164 1.87 1.14 -6.54
CA GLU A 164 1.66 -0.29 -6.78
C GLU A 164 0.86 -0.91 -5.65
N THR A 165 1.26 -0.65 -4.40
CA THR A 165 0.62 -1.26 -3.24
C THR A 165 -0.83 -0.78 -3.09
N LEU A 166 -1.08 0.51 -3.30
CA LEU A 166 -2.42 1.10 -3.17
C LEU A 166 -3.35 0.80 -4.36
N ASN A 167 -2.81 0.51 -5.54
CA ASN A 167 -3.60 0.12 -6.70
C ASN A 167 -3.97 -1.36 -6.73
N GLN A 168 -3.46 -2.17 -5.80
CA GLN A 168 -3.88 -3.57 -5.66
C GLN A 168 -5.35 -3.68 -5.28
N GLY A 169 -6.02 -4.69 -5.84
CA GLY A 169 -7.38 -5.05 -5.47
C GLY A 169 -7.44 -5.56 -4.03
N VAL A 170 -8.55 -5.28 -3.35
CA VAL A 170 -8.77 -5.69 -1.97
C VAL A 170 -9.39 -7.07 -1.93
N THR A 171 -8.75 -7.99 -1.21
CA THR A 171 -9.25 -9.35 -1.00
C THR A 171 -10.40 -9.36 0.00
N SER A 172 -11.25 -10.41 -0.06
CA SER A 172 -12.34 -10.60 0.90
C SER A 172 -11.86 -10.68 2.36
N HIS A 173 -10.64 -11.18 2.58
CA HIS A 173 -10.03 -11.26 3.90
C HIS A 173 -9.60 -9.88 4.42
N GLU A 174 -8.92 -9.07 3.60
CA GLU A 174 -8.59 -7.68 3.95
C GLU A 174 -9.85 -6.87 4.24
N MET A 175 -10.91 -7.05 3.44
CA MET A 175 -12.20 -6.41 3.66
C MET A 175 -12.80 -6.76 5.04
N GLN A 176 -12.59 -7.99 5.54
CA GLN A 176 -13.05 -8.43 6.86
C GLN A 176 -12.21 -7.84 8.00
N MET A 177 -10.90 -7.67 7.81
CA MET A 177 -10.03 -7.02 8.80
C MET A 177 -10.43 -5.58 9.11
N HIS A 178 -11.12 -4.92 8.17
CA HIS A 178 -11.66 -3.58 8.36
C HIS A 178 -13.12 -3.57 8.83
N ARG A 179 -13.73 -4.68 9.28
CA ARG A 179 -15.08 -4.67 9.88
C ARG A 179 -15.03 -4.62 11.42
N PRO A 180 -15.95 -3.88 12.08
CA PRO A 180 -16.98 -3.01 11.54
C PRO A 180 -16.49 -1.55 11.43
N SER A 181 -15.64 -1.23 10.46
CA SER A 181 -15.16 0.14 10.24
C SER A 181 -16.02 0.88 9.22
N ASN A 182 -16.30 2.14 9.51
CA ASN A 182 -16.78 3.14 8.56
C ASN A 182 -15.92 3.19 7.27
N ALA A 183 -14.65 2.79 7.35
CA ALA A 183 -13.73 2.72 6.21
C ALA A 183 -14.25 1.83 5.06
N VAL A 184 -14.90 0.70 5.34
CA VAL A 184 -15.44 -0.18 4.29
C VAL A 184 -16.55 0.51 3.51
N SER A 185 -17.43 1.25 4.20
CA SER A 185 -18.53 1.96 3.54
C SER A 185 -17.99 3.12 2.68
N ALA A 186 -17.01 3.88 3.20
CA ALA A 186 -16.32 4.93 2.45
C ALA A 186 -15.57 4.39 1.22
N ALA A 187 -14.95 3.21 1.34
CA ALA A 187 -14.30 2.55 0.22
C ALA A 187 -15.27 2.14 -0.88
N ILE A 188 -16.43 1.57 -0.52
CA ILE A 188 -17.48 1.21 -1.48
C ILE A 188 -18.04 2.45 -2.16
N GLU A 189 -18.24 3.56 -1.43
CA GLU A 189 -18.69 4.82 -2.03
C GLU A 189 -17.66 5.38 -3.01
N SER A 190 -16.38 5.35 -2.67
CA SER A 190 -15.29 5.82 -3.52
C SER A 190 -15.12 4.96 -4.77
N PHE A 191 -15.19 3.63 -4.62
CA PHE A 191 -15.24 2.69 -5.73
C PHE A 191 -16.41 2.99 -6.67
N ARG A 192 -17.62 3.21 -6.13
CA ARG A 192 -18.80 3.58 -6.93
C ARG A 192 -18.60 4.91 -7.65
N ALA A 193 -18.04 5.92 -6.99
CA ALA A 193 -17.77 7.22 -7.61
C ALA A 193 -16.82 7.09 -8.80
N ARG A 194 -15.74 6.30 -8.65
CA ARG A 194 -14.75 6.03 -9.71
C ARG A 194 -15.32 5.19 -10.86
N SER A 195 -16.12 4.17 -10.57
CA SER A 195 -16.62 3.20 -11.56
C SER A 195 -17.85 3.65 -12.34
N ARG A 196 -18.53 4.74 -11.94
CA ARG A 196 -19.80 5.20 -12.55
C ARG A 196 -19.79 5.33 -14.08
N ALA A 197 -18.64 5.65 -14.68
CA ALA A 197 -18.52 5.91 -16.11
C ALA A 197 -17.60 4.94 -16.87
N ASP A 198 -16.87 4.04 -16.19
CA ASP A 198 -15.92 3.13 -16.83
C ASP A 198 -16.13 1.68 -16.34
N GLN A 199 -16.70 0.87 -17.23
CA GLN A 199 -16.93 -0.56 -17.00
C GLN A 199 -15.62 -1.32 -16.73
N ARG A 200 -14.49 -0.86 -17.29
CA ARG A 200 -13.17 -1.48 -17.06
C ARG A 200 -12.72 -1.26 -15.63
N GLU A 201 -12.93 -0.06 -15.10
CA GLU A 201 -12.64 0.26 -13.69
C GLU A 201 -13.54 -0.54 -12.74
N HIS A 202 -14.80 -0.78 -13.12
CA HIS A 202 -15.70 -1.64 -12.35
C HIS A 202 -15.21 -3.10 -12.30
N ALA A 203 -14.70 -3.63 -13.41
CA ALA A 203 -14.16 -4.99 -13.47
C ALA A 203 -12.91 -5.21 -12.60
N LEU A 204 -12.16 -4.14 -12.31
CA LEU A 204 -11.01 -4.19 -11.39
C LEU A 204 -11.41 -4.24 -9.92
N GLY A 205 -12.68 -3.96 -9.60
CA GLY A 205 -13.20 -3.99 -8.23
C GLY A 205 -12.65 -2.89 -7.33
N VAL A 206 -12.81 -3.11 -6.02
CA VAL A 206 -12.34 -2.21 -4.97
C VAL A 206 -10.82 -2.33 -4.85
N LYS A 207 -10.13 -1.20 -4.94
CA LYS A 207 -8.68 -1.08 -4.74
C LYS A 207 -8.38 -0.52 -3.35
N ARG A 208 -7.17 -0.76 -2.85
CA ARG A 208 -6.78 -0.27 -1.51
C ARG A 208 -6.86 1.25 -1.39
N PHE A 209 -6.56 2.01 -2.44
CA PHE A 209 -6.71 3.47 -2.40
C PHE A 209 -8.16 3.93 -2.24
N ASP A 210 -9.17 3.10 -2.57
CA ASP A 210 -10.58 3.50 -2.39
C ASP A 210 -10.88 3.72 -0.89
N PHE A 211 -10.14 3.07 0.02
CA PHE A 211 -10.24 3.28 1.46
C PHE A 211 -9.69 4.62 1.94
N LEU A 212 -8.92 5.33 1.11
CA LEU A 212 -8.49 6.70 1.39
C LEU A 212 -9.60 7.73 1.14
N GLY A 213 -10.70 7.31 0.50
CA GLY A 213 -11.80 8.18 0.16
C GLY A 213 -11.37 9.32 -0.79
N PRO A 214 -11.71 10.58 -0.49
CA PRO A 214 -11.28 11.71 -1.30
C PRO A 214 -9.78 12.06 -1.13
N LYS A 215 -9.07 11.46 -0.16
CA LYS A 215 -7.67 11.79 0.15
C LYS A 215 -6.69 11.01 -0.75
N VAL A 216 -6.65 11.31 -2.05
CA VAL A 216 -5.82 10.57 -3.02
C VAL A 216 -4.48 11.24 -3.34
N PHE A 217 -4.21 12.43 -2.78
CA PHE A 217 -2.96 13.14 -3.02
C PHE A 217 -1.96 12.87 -1.91
N PHE A 218 -0.78 12.37 -2.28
CA PHE A 218 0.36 12.21 -1.38
C PHE A 218 0.86 13.59 -0.92
N VAL A 219 1.01 13.74 0.40
CA VAL A 219 1.48 14.99 1.03
C VAL A 219 2.92 14.88 1.53
N GLY A 220 3.36 13.66 1.81
CA GLY A 220 4.67 13.38 2.37
C GLY A 220 4.65 12.23 3.37
N LEU A 221 5.82 12.00 3.95
CA LEU A 221 6.12 11.02 4.97
C LEU A 221 6.61 11.74 6.22
N THR A 222 6.36 11.13 7.37
CA THR A 222 6.94 11.55 8.66
C THR A 222 7.43 10.33 9.40
N ARG A 223 8.54 10.43 10.13
CA ARG A 223 9.01 9.33 10.96
C ARG A 223 7.93 8.91 11.97
N ALA A 224 7.76 7.60 12.16
CA ALA A 224 6.82 7.08 13.14
C ALA A 224 7.23 7.51 14.56
N ARG A 225 6.23 7.74 15.42
CA ARG A 225 6.43 8.23 16.80
C ARG A 225 6.65 7.13 17.83
N ASP A 226 6.47 5.88 17.42
CA ASP A 226 6.64 4.70 18.26
C ASP A 226 8.12 4.29 18.45
N GLY A 227 9.05 5.07 17.90
CA GLY A 227 10.49 4.78 17.95
C GLY A 227 10.93 3.70 16.96
N SER A 228 10.00 3.15 16.15
CA SER A 228 10.35 2.23 15.08
C SER A 228 11.07 2.95 13.94
N ASP A 229 11.81 2.20 13.13
CA ASP A 229 12.43 2.71 11.91
C ASP A 229 11.45 2.67 10.73
N SER A 230 10.24 3.20 10.95
CA SER A 230 9.17 3.25 9.96
C SER A 230 8.70 4.68 9.70
N TRP A 231 8.00 4.86 8.59
CA TRP A 231 7.52 6.15 8.10
C TRP A 231 6.01 6.13 7.93
N ASN A 232 5.32 7.10 8.52
CA ASN A 232 3.88 7.28 8.34
C ASN A 232 3.64 8.11 7.08
N ILE A 233 2.84 7.60 6.14
CA ILE A 233 2.39 8.33 4.95
C ILE A 233 1.17 9.19 5.24
N HIS A 234 1.13 10.37 4.61
CA HIS A 234 0.03 11.33 4.74
C HIS A 234 -0.61 11.60 3.39
N PHE A 235 -1.94 11.62 3.38
CA PHE A 235 -2.73 11.96 2.21
C PHE A 235 -3.66 13.15 2.46
N SER A 236 -4.03 13.85 1.40
CA SER A 236 -4.99 14.96 1.42
C SER A 236 -5.94 14.89 0.24
N GLN A 237 -7.08 15.57 0.38
CA GLN A 237 -7.93 15.93 -0.75
C GLN A 237 -7.27 17.09 -1.49
N ASN A 238 -7.39 17.15 -2.82
CA ASN A 238 -6.99 18.34 -3.56
C ASN A 238 -7.87 19.50 -3.09
N VAL A 239 -7.26 20.63 -2.71
CA VAL A 239 -7.96 21.86 -2.32
C VAL A 239 -7.86 22.86 -3.45
#